data_AF-A0A2N8TIP3-F1
#
_entry.id   AF-A0A2N8TIP3-F1
#
_cell.length_a   1.000
_cell.length_b   1.000
_cell.length_c   1.000
_cell.angle_alpha   90.00
_cell.angle_beta   90.00
_cell.angle_gamma   90.00
#
_symmetry.space_group_name_H-M   'P 1'
#
loop_
_entity.id
_entity.type
_entity.pdbx_description
1 polymer ?
#
loop_
_entity_poly.entity_id
_entity_poly.type
_entity_poly.pdbx_seq_one_letter_code
_entity_poly.pdbx_strand_id
1 'polypeptide(L)'
;MGRQTWGKTAGALALAAAVATVSGCGSSDGESDAKPAAKAKTVSVEDATTTFQAAVTKFDADGGCLEQESGTCWEQMQALMKPARDLRKAMNAEKSVGADFWTDAYALMDTMEDGIAVGEDQGVPVADTEMAAKMSNRDDVFGSAHDLSDWLDEHPIK
;
A
#
# COMPACT_ATOMS: atom_id res chain seq x y z
N MET A 1 16.45 -6.70 -48.30
CA MET A 1 15.82 -7.82 -49.04
C MET A 1 16.38 -9.10 -48.42
N GLY A 2 15.64 -10.03 -47.83
CA GLY A 2 14.21 -10.30 -47.93
C GLY A 2 13.63 -10.92 -46.66
N ARG A 3 12.30 -10.88 -46.62
CA ARG A 3 11.39 -11.43 -45.63
C ARG A 3 11.32 -12.94 -45.77
N GLN A 4 11.06 -13.65 -44.67
CA GLN A 4 10.39 -14.95 -44.71
C GLN A 4 9.34 -15.00 -43.60
N THR A 5 8.09 -14.83 -44.02
CA THR A 5 6.86 -15.17 -43.30
C THR A 5 6.37 -16.52 -43.81
N TRP A 6 5.95 -17.42 -42.92
CA TRP A 6 4.93 -18.50 -43.06
C TRP A 6 4.93 -19.26 -41.70
N GLY A 7 3.84 -19.66 -41.04
CA GLY A 7 2.42 -19.72 -41.35
C GLY A 7 1.83 -20.99 -40.69
N LYS A 8 0.93 -20.80 -39.70
CA LYS A 8 -0.17 -21.68 -39.21
C LYS A 8 -0.05 -23.22 -39.27
N THR A 9 -0.34 -23.87 -38.13
CA THR A 9 -1.33 -24.97 -38.04
C THR A 9 -1.92 -25.13 -36.63
N ALA A 10 -3.22 -25.40 -36.60
CA ALA A 10 -4.06 -25.66 -35.43
C ALA A 10 -3.98 -27.13 -34.98
N GLY A 11 -4.34 -27.40 -33.73
CA GLY A 11 -4.54 -28.77 -33.22
C GLY A 11 -5.23 -28.75 -31.86
N ALA A 12 -6.57 -28.78 -31.88
CA ALA A 12 -7.40 -29.04 -30.71
C ALA A 12 -7.42 -30.56 -30.41
N LEU A 13 -7.48 -30.93 -29.14
CA LEU A 13 -8.12 -32.17 -28.68
C LEU A 13 -8.55 -32.00 -27.22
N ALA A 14 -9.87 -31.97 -27.04
CA ALA A 14 -10.55 -31.99 -25.77
C ALA A 14 -10.61 -33.42 -25.21
N LEU A 15 -10.62 -33.56 -23.88
CA LEU A 15 -11.24 -34.69 -23.20
C LEU A 15 -12.04 -34.17 -22.01
N ALA A 16 -13.37 -34.19 -22.19
CA ALA A 16 -14.36 -33.95 -21.16
C ALA A 16 -14.48 -35.19 -20.27
N ALA A 17 -14.57 -34.98 -18.95
CA ALA A 17 -15.13 -35.96 -18.02
C ALA A 17 -16.46 -35.41 -17.53
N ALA A 18 -17.54 -35.99 -18.03
CA ALA A 18 -18.89 -35.78 -17.55
C ALA A 18 -19.20 -36.78 -16.42
N VAL A 19 -19.76 -36.29 -15.32
CA VAL A 19 -20.72 -37.05 -14.51
C VAL A 19 -21.83 -36.10 -14.07
N ALA A 20 -23.02 -36.35 -14.62
CA ALA A 20 -24.32 -35.85 -14.20
C ALA A 20 -24.67 -36.43 -12.80
N THR A 21 -25.60 -35.92 -12.00
CA THR A 21 -27.04 -35.81 -12.29
C THR A 21 -27.81 -35.00 -11.22
N VAL A 22 -28.61 -34.03 -11.68
CA VAL A 22 -30.06 -33.80 -11.43
C VAL A 22 -30.52 -33.48 -9.97
N SER A 23 -31.43 -32.55 -9.67
CA SER A 23 -32.66 -32.16 -10.35
C SER A 23 -33.13 -30.75 -9.90
N GLY A 24 -33.47 -29.91 -10.87
CA GLY A 24 -34.13 -28.63 -10.67
C GLY A 24 -34.58 -28.09 -12.03
N CYS A 25 -35.82 -28.41 -12.38
CA CYS A 25 -36.46 -28.20 -13.68
C CYS A 25 -36.70 -26.72 -13.99
N GLY A 26 -36.44 -26.30 -15.23
CA GLY A 26 -36.95 -25.03 -15.77
C GLY A 26 -36.06 -24.40 -16.83
N SER A 27 -36.17 -24.86 -18.09
CA SER A 27 -35.66 -24.12 -19.24
C SER A 27 -36.36 -22.77 -19.37
N SER A 28 -35.60 -21.70 -19.58
CA SER A 28 -35.91 -20.63 -20.55
C SER A 28 -34.72 -19.70 -20.68
N ASP A 29 -34.42 -19.34 -21.92
CA ASP A 29 -33.55 -18.25 -22.35
C ASP A 29 -33.56 -17.06 -21.37
N GLY A 30 -32.37 -16.63 -20.97
CA GLY A 30 -32.19 -15.48 -20.11
C GLY A 30 -30.76 -14.98 -20.24
N GLU A 31 -30.66 -13.81 -20.85
CA GLU A 31 -29.57 -12.84 -20.77
C GLU A 31 -28.58 -13.17 -19.64
N SER A 32 -27.29 -13.32 -19.96
CA SER A 32 -26.25 -13.33 -18.94
C SER A 32 -26.13 -11.92 -18.36
N ASP A 33 -27.07 -11.56 -17.48
CA ASP A 33 -26.92 -10.49 -16.53
C ASP A 33 -25.76 -10.86 -15.60
N ALA A 34 -24.57 -10.43 -16.00
CA ALA A 34 -23.41 -10.39 -15.13
C ALA A 34 -23.78 -9.50 -13.93
N LYS A 35 -24.18 -10.15 -12.83
CA LYS A 35 -24.36 -9.50 -11.53
C LYS A 35 -23.18 -8.56 -11.30
N PRO A 36 -23.40 -7.25 -11.08
CA PRO A 36 -22.30 -6.33 -10.84
C PRO A 36 -21.50 -6.85 -9.66
N ALA A 37 -20.19 -7.03 -9.86
CA ALA A 37 -19.27 -7.25 -8.75
C ALA A 37 -19.52 -6.14 -7.74
N ALA A 38 -19.82 -6.52 -6.49
CA ALA A 38 -20.04 -5.56 -5.43
C ALA A 38 -18.85 -4.61 -5.40
N LYS A 39 -19.10 -3.30 -5.61
CA LYS A 39 -18.04 -2.29 -5.54
C LYS A 39 -17.39 -2.42 -4.16
N ALA A 40 -16.10 -2.73 -4.14
CA ALA A 40 -15.33 -2.74 -2.90
C ALA A 40 -15.56 -1.39 -2.22
N LYS A 41 -15.95 -1.42 -0.94
CA LYS A 41 -16.07 -0.19 -0.15
C LYS A 41 -14.68 0.44 -0.12
N THR A 42 -14.54 1.55 -0.83
CA THR A 42 -13.31 2.33 -0.82
C THR A 42 -13.26 3.04 0.51
N VAL A 43 -12.18 2.87 1.26
CA VAL A 43 -11.95 3.63 2.51
C VAL A 43 -11.85 5.11 2.12
N SER A 44 -12.53 5.99 2.86
CA SER A 44 -12.42 7.43 2.61
C SER A 44 -11.03 7.93 2.99
N VAL A 45 -10.61 9.06 2.42
CA VAL A 45 -9.35 9.71 2.82
C VAL A 45 -9.39 10.12 4.29
N GLU A 46 -10.53 10.60 4.77
CA GLU A 46 -10.72 11.02 6.17
C GLU A 46 -10.54 9.85 7.16
N ASP A 47 -11.15 8.70 6.88
CA ASP A 47 -11.00 7.50 7.72
C ASP A 47 -9.55 6.98 7.70
N ALA A 48 -8.92 6.99 6.52
CA ALA A 48 -7.54 6.56 6.37
C ALA A 48 -6.55 7.50 7.06
N THR A 49 -6.80 8.82 6.99
CA THR A 49 -6.03 9.87 7.68
C THR A 49 -6.12 9.66 9.18
N THR A 50 -7.34 9.52 9.71
CA THR A 50 -7.58 9.25 11.14
C THR A 50 -6.86 7.99 11.60
N THR A 51 -6.90 6.92 10.79
CA THR A 51 -6.24 5.65 11.12
C THR A 51 -4.71 5.80 11.13
N PHE A 52 -4.15 6.53 10.18
CA PHE A 52 -2.71 6.80 10.11
C PHE A 52 -2.23 7.66 11.28
N GLN A 53 -2.87 8.80 11.53
CA GLN A 53 -2.52 9.69 12.63
C GLN A 53 -2.72 9.02 14.00
N ALA A 54 -3.71 8.14 14.15
CA ALA A 54 -3.87 7.33 15.36
C ALA A 54 -2.71 6.32 15.55
N ALA A 55 -2.14 5.79 14.47
CA ALA A 55 -0.97 4.91 14.55
C ALA A 55 0.29 5.69 14.98
N VAL A 56 0.48 6.90 14.44
CA VAL A 56 1.56 7.82 14.87
C VAL A 56 1.39 8.21 16.35
N THR A 57 0.20 8.67 16.73
CA THR A 57 -0.12 9.01 18.12
C THR A 57 0.11 7.84 19.07
N LYS A 58 -0.25 6.61 18.64
CA LYS A 58 -0.01 5.41 19.43
C LYS A 58 1.47 5.11 19.58
N PHE A 59 2.25 5.25 18.51
CA PHE A 59 3.70 5.10 18.56
C PHE A 59 4.30 6.04 19.61
N ASP A 60 3.92 7.31 19.62
CA ASP A 60 4.38 8.28 20.62
C ASP A 60 3.92 7.93 22.04
N ALA A 61 2.65 7.56 22.19
CA ALA A 61 2.08 7.20 23.49
C ALA A 61 2.72 5.95 24.10
N ASP A 62 3.14 5.00 23.26
CA ASP A 62 3.85 3.79 23.67
C ASP A 62 5.36 4.05 23.93
N GLY A 63 5.83 5.29 23.77
CA GLY A 63 7.21 5.73 24.01
C GLY A 63 8.12 5.69 22.78
N GLY A 64 7.57 5.42 21.59
CA GLY A 64 8.31 5.35 20.35
C GLY A 64 9.31 4.19 20.29
N CYS A 65 10.45 4.46 19.67
CA CYS A 65 11.60 3.55 19.57
C CYS A 65 12.73 4.07 20.47
N LEU A 66 12.86 3.52 21.68
CA LEU A 66 13.83 4.01 22.68
C LEU A 66 15.18 3.28 22.58
N GLU A 67 15.16 2.03 22.15
CA GLU A 67 16.34 1.19 22.02
C GLU A 67 17.15 1.60 20.80
N GLN A 68 18.44 1.90 20.95
CA GLN A 68 19.30 2.33 19.84
C GLN A 68 19.85 1.17 19.00
N GLU A 69 19.89 -0.04 19.54
CA GLU A 69 20.47 -1.21 18.88
C GLU A 69 19.70 -1.58 17.60
N SER A 70 20.39 -2.10 16.60
CA SER A 70 19.75 -2.59 15.37
C SER A 70 18.74 -3.71 15.66
N GLY A 71 17.65 -3.76 14.90
CA GLY A 71 16.61 -4.78 15.02
C GLY A 71 15.59 -4.58 16.15
N THR A 72 15.75 -3.57 17.01
CA THR A 72 14.86 -3.40 18.18
C THR A 72 13.55 -2.70 17.86
N CYS A 73 13.46 -2.01 16.73
CA CYS A 73 12.32 -1.17 16.37
C CYS A 73 11.63 -1.57 15.06
N TRP A 74 12.00 -2.72 14.50
CA TRP A 74 11.48 -3.18 13.21
C TRP A 74 9.95 -3.36 13.19
N GLU A 75 9.38 -3.88 14.28
CA GLU A 75 7.92 -4.06 14.38
C GLU A 75 7.18 -2.72 14.42
N GLN A 76 7.74 -1.72 15.11
CA GLN A 76 7.22 -0.36 15.17
C GLN A 76 7.28 0.31 13.79
N MET A 77 8.38 0.14 13.06
CA MET A 77 8.52 0.63 11.68
C MET A 77 7.42 0.01 10.79
N GLN A 78 7.25 -1.30 10.84
CA GLN A 78 6.20 -1.99 10.07
C GLN A 78 4.77 -1.58 10.46
N ALA A 79 4.54 -1.29 11.75
CA ALA A 79 3.23 -0.89 12.26
C ALA A 79 2.73 0.42 11.65
N LEU A 80 3.62 1.35 11.32
CA LEU A 80 3.28 2.62 10.64
C LEU A 80 3.07 2.45 9.13
N MET A 81 3.72 1.47 8.51
CA MET A 81 3.62 1.29 7.05
C MET A 81 2.26 0.82 6.57
N LYS A 82 1.62 -0.07 7.32
CA LYS A 82 0.30 -0.56 6.92
C LYS A 82 -0.71 0.59 6.76
N PRO A 83 -0.93 1.46 7.77
CA PRO A 83 -1.87 2.56 7.61
C PRO A 83 -1.39 3.60 6.59
N ALA A 84 -0.08 3.87 6.44
CA ALA A 84 0.44 4.76 5.40
C ALA A 84 0.08 4.26 3.98
N ARG A 85 0.24 2.96 3.72
CA ARG A 85 -0.13 2.33 2.44
C ARG A 85 -1.63 2.37 2.18
N ASP A 86 -2.45 2.21 3.22
CA ASP A 86 -3.90 2.29 3.11
C ASP A 86 -4.36 3.75 2.88
N LEU A 87 -3.71 4.72 3.51
CA LEU A 87 -3.88 6.16 3.20
C LEU A 87 -3.53 6.48 1.75
N ARG A 88 -2.39 5.97 1.25
CA ARG A 88 -1.99 6.17 -0.15
C ARG A 88 -3.06 5.70 -1.15
N LYS A 89 -3.68 4.54 -0.88
CA LYS A 89 -4.78 4.02 -1.70
C LYS A 89 -6.00 4.94 -1.66
N ALA A 90 -6.35 5.45 -0.48
CA ALA A 90 -7.46 6.38 -0.32
C ALA A 90 -7.21 7.68 -1.09
N MET A 91 -6.02 8.28 -0.96
CA MET A 91 -5.61 9.49 -1.70
C MET A 91 -5.67 9.26 -3.22
N ASN A 92 -5.18 8.11 -3.70
CA ASN A 92 -5.27 7.74 -5.11
C ASN A 92 -6.71 7.55 -5.61
N ALA A 93 -7.63 7.15 -4.73
CA ALA A 93 -9.03 7.00 -5.04
C ALA A 93 -9.78 8.34 -4.99
N GLU A 94 -9.29 9.31 -4.23
CA GLU A 94 -9.84 10.66 -4.13
C GLU A 94 -9.74 11.40 -5.47
N LYS A 95 -10.78 12.15 -5.80
CA LYS A 95 -10.93 12.88 -7.07
C LYS A 95 -11.34 14.34 -6.87
N SER A 96 -11.63 14.76 -5.63
CA SER A 96 -12.02 16.13 -5.28
C SER A 96 -10.85 17.12 -5.43
N VAL A 97 -9.61 16.64 -5.32
CA VAL A 97 -8.38 17.41 -5.51
C VAL A 97 -7.56 16.86 -6.69
N GLY A 98 -6.71 17.71 -7.28
CA GLY A 98 -5.78 17.30 -8.33
C GLY A 98 -4.67 16.41 -7.78
N ALA A 99 -4.04 15.59 -8.63
CA ALA A 99 -2.94 14.72 -8.22
C ALA A 99 -1.74 15.51 -7.64
N ASP A 100 -1.51 16.72 -8.15
CA ASP A 100 -0.43 17.61 -7.69
C ASP A 100 -0.62 18.07 -6.23
N PHE A 101 -1.85 18.03 -5.70
CA PHE A 101 -2.11 18.32 -4.30
C PHE A 101 -1.38 17.34 -3.38
N TRP A 102 -1.22 16.09 -3.81
CA TRP A 102 -0.69 15.00 -3.00
C TRP A 102 0.82 14.81 -3.13
N THR A 103 1.50 15.60 -3.97
CA THR A 103 2.90 15.36 -4.33
C THR A 103 3.80 15.28 -3.10
N ASP A 104 3.68 16.22 -2.16
CA ASP A 104 4.53 16.26 -0.97
C ASP A 104 4.21 15.10 -0.02
N ALA A 105 2.92 14.79 0.18
CA ALA A 105 2.50 13.63 0.96
C ALA A 105 3.01 12.31 0.37
N TYR A 106 3.00 12.17 -0.96
CA TYR A 106 3.55 10.98 -1.63
C TYR A 106 5.06 10.88 -1.49
N ALA A 107 5.79 12.01 -1.51
CA ALA A 107 7.23 12.00 -1.28
C ALA A 107 7.57 11.48 0.12
N LEU A 108 6.84 11.92 1.15
CA LEU A 108 7.00 11.42 2.52
C LEU A 108 6.71 9.91 2.62
N MET A 109 5.61 9.45 2.00
CA MET A 109 5.30 8.02 1.93
C MET A 109 6.37 7.21 1.20
N ASP A 110 6.99 7.77 0.14
CA ASP A 110 8.07 7.12 -0.58
C ASP A 110 9.33 7.01 0.29
N THR A 111 9.67 8.04 1.05
CA THR A 111 10.76 7.99 2.03
C THR A 111 10.51 6.89 3.08
N MET A 112 9.28 6.76 3.58
CA MET A 112 8.92 5.66 4.49
C MET A 112 9.09 4.27 3.84
N GLU A 113 8.65 4.11 2.58
CA GLU A 113 8.80 2.86 1.83
C GLU A 113 10.28 2.53 1.58
N ASP A 114 11.10 3.52 1.22
CA ASP A 114 12.54 3.36 1.01
C ASP A 114 13.26 2.94 2.30
N GLY A 115 12.91 3.55 3.43
CA GLY A 115 13.43 3.17 4.74
C GLY A 115 13.09 1.71 5.09
N ILE A 116 11.86 1.27 4.80
CA ILE A 116 11.44 -0.13 5.03
C ILE A 116 12.04 -1.10 4.02
N ALA A 117 12.31 -0.67 2.79
CA ALA A 117 12.89 -1.49 1.74
C ALA A 117 14.30 -1.99 2.08
N VAL A 118 14.99 -1.35 3.04
CA VAL A 118 16.24 -1.85 3.64
C VAL A 118 16.07 -3.28 4.19
N GLY A 119 14.87 -3.63 4.67
CA GLY A 119 14.51 -4.99 5.09
C GLY A 119 14.92 -5.36 6.52
N GLU A 120 15.53 -4.43 7.25
CA GLU A 120 15.84 -4.54 8.67
C GLU A 120 15.85 -3.16 9.33
N ASP A 121 15.77 -3.12 10.65
CA ASP A 121 16.03 -1.91 11.42
C ASP A 121 17.55 -1.76 11.65
N GLN A 122 18.17 -0.72 11.07
CA GLN A 122 19.61 -0.51 11.14
C GLN A 122 20.09 0.06 12.48
N GLY A 123 19.19 0.42 13.40
CA GLY A 123 19.56 1.02 14.68
C GLY A 123 19.94 2.50 14.58
N VAL A 124 20.24 3.13 15.70
CA VAL A 124 20.86 4.45 15.76
C VAL A 124 22.38 4.26 15.91
N PRO A 125 23.18 4.77 14.97
CA PRO A 125 24.62 4.57 15.03
C PRO A 125 25.26 5.37 16.15
N VAL A 126 26.24 4.74 16.81
CA VAL A 126 26.96 5.23 17.99
C VAL A 126 27.89 6.44 17.74
N ALA A 127 27.96 6.95 16.51
CA ALA A 127 28.84 8.07 16.17
C ALA A 127 28.04 9.36 15.91
N ASP A 128 28.49 10.44 16.54
CA ASP A 128 28.01 11.82 16.52
C ASP A 128 28.33 12.58 15.21
N THR A 129 28.42 11.87 14.09
CA THR A 129 28.63 12.47 12.77
C THR A 129 27.34 12.39 11.96
N GLU A 130 27.00 13.43 11.18
CA GLU A 130 25.86 13.39 10.24
C GLU A 130 25.93 12.18 9.28
N MET A 131 27.14 11.75 8.92
CA MET A 131 27.37 10.56 8.09
C MET A 131 26.91 9.28 8.80
N ALA A 132 27.06 9.22 10.13
CA ALA A 132 26.56 8.11 10.90
C ALA A 132 25.04 8.16 10.99
N ALA A 133 24.42 9.29 11.32
CA ALA A 133 22.95 9.39 11.38
C ALA A 133 22.24 8.89 10.10
N LYS A 134 22.83 9.15 8.92
CA LYS A 134 22.37 8.65 7.60
C LYS A 134 22.48 7.13 7.40
N MET A 135 23.10 6.40 8.31
CA MET A 135 23.14 4.92 8.29
C MET A 135 21.91 4.30 8.99
N SER A 136 21.05 5.11 9.60
CA SER A 136 19.77 4.63 10.14
C SER A 136 18.65 4.87 9.16
N ASN A 137 17.87 3.84 8.88
CA ASN A 137 16.60 3.95 8.16
C ASN A 137 15.41 4.28 9.09
N ARG A 138 15.65 4.52 10.38
CA ARG A 138 14.60 4.85 11.35
C ARG A 138 14.02 6.24 11.10
N ASP A 139 14.85 7.21 10.76
CA ASP A 139 14.40 8.58 10.50
C ASP A 139 13.54 8.66 9.24
N ASP A 140 13.94 7.92 8.20
CA ASP A 140 13.16 7.80 6.96
C ASP A 140 11.74 7.28 7.20
N VAL A 141 11.55 6.37 8.17
CA VAL A 141 10.24 5.81 8.49
C VAL A 141 9.51 6.63 9.55
N PHE A 142 10.13 6.85 10.71
CA PHE A 142 9.49 7.52 11.83
C PHE A 142 9.38 9.02 11.59
N GLY A 143 10.45 9.69 11.16
CA GLY A 143 10.44 11.13 10.86
C GLY A 143 9.41 11.44 9.78
N SER A 144 9.47 10.76 8.63
CA SER A 144 8.51 10.96 7.55
C SER A 144 7.06 10.62 7.95
N ALA A 145 6.85 9.71 8.90
CA ALA A 145 5.50 9.41 9.40
C ALA A 145 4.91 10.58 10.22
N HIS A 146 5.73 11.24 11.04
CA HIS A 146 5.31 12.44 11.77
C HIS A 146 5.11 13.61 10.81
N ASP A 147 6.04 13.83 9.89
CA ASP A 147 5.92 14.88 8.88
C ASP A 147 4.66 14.67 8.01
N LEU A 148 4.34 13.42 7.66
CA LEU A 148 3.11 13.10 6.92
C LEU A 148 1.87 13.36 7.78
N SER A 149 1.92 13.05 9.07
CA SER A 149 0.82 13.34 10.00
C SER A 149 0.54 14.84 10.09
N ASP A 150 1.58 15.64 10.23
CA ASP A 150 1.51 17.10 10.30
C ASP A 150 1.02 17.68 8.97
N TRP A 151 1.55 17.18 7.85
CA TRP A 151 1.11 17.62 6.53
C TRP A 151 -0.40 17.40 6.31
N LEU A 152 -0.94 16.27 6.78
CA LEU A 152 -2.39 15.97 6.68
C LEU A 152 -3.24 16.94 7.50
N ASP A 153 -2.75 17.41 8.64
CA ASP A 153 -3.42 18.43 9.46
C ASP A 153 -3.38 19.81 8.80
N GLU A 154 -2.27 20.14 8.13
CA GLU A 154 -2.10 21.39 7.39
C GLU A 154 -2.90 21.42 6.08
N HIS A 155 -3.19 20.25 5.50
CA HIS A 155 -3.83 20.08 4.19
C HIS A 155 -5.13 19.26 4.27
N PRO A 156 -6.12 19.68 5.07
CA PRO A 156 -7.35 18.90 5.25
C PRO A 156 -8.19 18.91 3.97
N ILE A 157 -8.72 17.75 3.63
CA ILE A 157 -9.71 17.61 2.55
C ILE A 157 -11.10 17.46 3.18
N LYS A 158 -12.06 18.19 2.60
CA LYS A 158 -13.47 18.23 3.04
C LYS A 158 -14.34 17.28 2.24
#